data_AF-A0A7Y5T8T3-F1
#
_entry.id   AF-A0A7Y5T8T3-F1
#
_cell.length_a   1.000
_cell.length_b   1.000
_cell.length_c   1.000
_cell.angle_alpha   90.00
_cell.angle_beta   90.00
_cell.angle_gamma   90.00
#
_symmetry.space_group_name_H-M   'P 1'
#
loop_
_entity.id
_entity.type
_entity.pdbx_description
1 polymer ?
#
loop_
_entity_poly.entity_id
_entity_poly.type
_entity_poly.pdbx_seq_one_letter_code
_entity_poly.pdbx_strand_id
1 'polypeptide(L)'
;MKRLRIVGIGPGGADQVTVEAVTALREVDVFLVPAKQRGVDDLVALRAELLARHTDGGTRLVEVADPPRDRSPADYGRAVADWHEARAEAWEAALAAVDEEVAGFLVWGD
;
A
#
# COMPACT_ATOMS: atom_id res chain seq x y z
N MET A 1 1.93 -20.96 -3.58
CA MET A 1 2.76 -20.14 -2.66
C MET A 1 2.40 -18.70 -2.99
N LYS A 2 1.91 -17.88 -2.05
CA LYS A 2 1.51 -16.50 -2.37
C LYS A 2 2.75 -15.66 -2.68
N ARG A 3 2.75 -14.92 -3.79
CA ARG A 3 3.80 -13.97 -4.15
C ARG A 3 3.41 -12.58 -3.65
N LEU A 4 4.33 -11.91 -2.99
CA LEU A 4 4.16 -10.52 -2.58
C LEU A 4 5.09 -9.61 -3.39
N ARG A 5 4.54 -8.54 -3.97
CA ARG A 5 5.28 -7.49 -4.67
C ARG A 5 5.30 -6.21 -3.85
N ILE A 6 6.46 -5.59 -3.74
CA ILE A 6 6.59 -4.22 -3.22
C ILE A 6 7.01 -3.37 -4.42
N VAL A 7 6.11 -2.49 -4.87
CA VAL A 7 6.27 -1.74 -6.12
C VAL A 7 6.48 -0.27 -5.79
N GLY A 8 7.70 0.23 -6.06
CA GLY A 8 8.01 1.66 -6.02
C GLY A 8 7.26 2.40 -7.14
N ILE A 9 6.58 3.50 -6.80
CA ILE A 9 5.79 4.30 -7.74
C ILE A 9 6.30 5.74 -7.92
N GLY A 10 7.55 5.99 -7.54
CA GLY A 10 8.21 7.28 -7.73
C GLY A 10 7.73 8.37 -6.76
N PRO A 11 8.23 9.62 -6.91
CA PRO A 11 8.08 10.65 -5.89
C PRO A 11 6.80 11.49 -5.98
N GLY A 12 5.89 11.21 -6.92
CA GLY A 12 4.59 11.88 -6.99
C GLY A 12 4.10 12.30 -8.38
N GLY A 13 4.86 12.04 -9.45
CA GLY A 13 4.38 12.20 -10.83
C GLY A 13 3.96 10.87 -11.44
N ALA A 14 2.78 10.82 -12.09
CA ALA A 14 2.30 9.60 -12.75
C ALA A 14 3.22 9.10 -13.89
N ASP A 15 4.05 9.99 -14.44
CA ASP A 15 5.02 9.67 -15.49
C ASP A 15 6.40 9.27 -14.93
N GLN A 16 6.57 9.24 -13.61
CA GLN A 16 7.83 8.94 -12.93
C GLN A 16 7.96 7.47 -12.51
N VAL A 17 7.07 6.60 -12.98
CA VAL A 17 7.16 5.15 -12.77
C VAL A 17 8.11 4.49 -13.77
N THR A 18 8.85 3.49 -13.31
CA THR A 18 9.76 2.74 -14.18
C THR A 18 9.00 1.71 -15.03
N VAL A 19 9.61 1.28 -16.14
CA VAL A 19 9.07 0.17 -16.96
C VAL A 19 8.96 -1.12 -16.15
N GLU A 20 9.89 -1.33 -15.21
CA GLU A 20 9.84 -2.47 -14.27
C GLU A 20 8.64 -2.38 -13.34
N ALA A 21 8.39 -1.21 -12.75
CA ALA A 21 7.21 -0.99 -11.91
C ALA A 21 5.92 -1.24 -12.70
N VAL A 22 5.80 -0.72 -13.92
CA VAL A 22 4.64 -0.96 -14.80
C VAL A 22 4.44 -2.46 -15.08
N THR A 23 5.52 -3.20 -15.29
CA THR A 23 5.46 -4.66 -15.49
C THR A 23 4.94 -5.34 -14.23
N ALA A 24 5.46 -4.98 -13.06
CA ALA A 24 5.00 -5.52 -11.79
C ALA A 24 3.53 -5.19 -11.50
N LEU A 25 3.07 -3.97 -11.82
CA LEU A 25 1.67 -3.56 -11.62
C LEU A 25 0.68 -4.48 -12.36
N ARG A 26 1.05 -4.94 -13.57
CA ARG A 26 0.22 -5.81 -14.41
C ARG A 26 0.15 -7.26 -13.95
N GLU A 27 1.09 -7.66 -13.09
CA GLU A 27 1.19 -9.04 -12.57
C GLU A 27 0.55 -9.18 -11.18
N VAL A 28 0.03 -8.10 -10.60
CA VAL A 28 -0.60 -8.11 -9.27
C VAL A 28 -2.12 -8.24 -9.41
N ASP A 29 -2.66 -9.24 -8.72
CA ASP A 29 -4.10 -9.52 -8.67
C ASP A 29 -4.81 -8.61 -7.66
N VAL A 30 -4.14 -8.30 -6.54
CA VAL A 30 -4.69 -7.48 -5.46
C VAL A 30 -3.64 -6.55 -4.86
N PHE A 31 -3.96 -5.25 -4.77
CA PHE A 31 -3.17 -4.30 -3.99
C PHE A 31 -3.80 -4.06 -2.62
N LEU A 32 -2.99 -4.21 -1.57
CA LEU A 32 -3.35 -3.76 -0.24
C LEU A 32 -2.89 -2.30 -0.08
N VAL A 33 -3.82 -1.42 0.30
CA VAL A 33 -3.58 0.02 0.40
C VAL A 33 -4.03 0.52 1.78
N PRO A 34 -3.38 1.56 2.35
CA PRO A 34 -3.84 2.11 3.61
C PRO A 34 -5.21 2.76 3.41
N ALA A 35 -6.12 2.57 4.35
CA ALA A 35 -7.42 3.22 4.36
C ALA A 35 -7.27 4.74 4.28
N LYS A 36 -8.16 5.40 3.52
CA LYS A 36 -8.12 6.85 3.32
C LYS A 36 -8.15 7.59 4.66
N GLN A 37 -7.11 8.35 4.95
CA GLN A 37 -7.15 9.38 6.00
C GLN A 37 -7.54 10.73 5.38
N ARG A 38 -8.35 11.53 6.06
CA ARG A 38 -8.77 12.85 5.56
C ARG A 38 -7.53 13.73 5.37
N GLY A 39 -7.33 14.29 4.18
CA GLY A 39 -6.25 15.24 3.87
C GLY A 39 -5.03 14.66 3.11
N VAL A 40 -5.10 13.43 2.61
CA VAL A 40 -4.07 12.81 1.73
C VAL A 40 -4.63 12.50 0.33
N ASP A 41 -5.64 13.26 -0.09
CA ASP A 41 -6.46 12.98 -1.27
C ASP A 41 -5.63 12.91 -2.57
N ASP A 42 -4.60 13.75 -2.70
CA ASP A 42 -3.75 13.82 -3.90
C ASP A 42 -2.96 12.53 -4.13
N LEU A 43 -2.39 11.94 -3.07
CA LEU A 43 -1.64 10.69 -3.19
C LEU A 43 -2.58 9.51 -3.47
N VAL A 44 -3.77 9.51 -2.88
CA VAL A 44 -4.75 8.44 -3.16
C VAL A 44 -5.24 8.52 -4.60
N ALA A 45 -5.49 9.73 -5.11
CA ALA A 45 -5.84 9.95 -6.52
C ALA A 45 -4.72 9.47 -7.46
N LEU A 46 -3.47 9.75 -7.14
CA LEU A 46 -2.33 9.34 -7.96
C LEU A 46 -2.15 7.81 -8.02
N ARG A 47 -2.35 7.07 -6.91
CA ARG A 47 -2.35 5.60 -6.97
C ARG A 47 -3.45 5.07 -7.88
N ALA A 48 -4.66 5.63 -7.75
CA ALA A 48 -5.79 5.22 -8.59
C ALA A 48 -5.51 5.53 -10.07
N GLU A 49 -4.90 6.67 -10.37
CA GLU A 49 -4.48 7.05 -11.71
C GLU A 49 -3.44 6.08 -12.30
N LEU A 50 -2.39 5.73 -11.54
CA LEU A 50 -1.36 4.79 -11.99
C LEU A 50 -1.94 3.42 -12.32
N LEU A 51 -2.83 2.90 -11.46
CA LEU A 51 -3.50 1.64 -11.71
C LEU A 51 -4.41 1.72 -12.94
N ALA A 52 -5.17 2.81 -13.11
CA ALA A 52 -6.02 3.02 -14.27
C ALA A 52 -5.22 3.13 -15.59
N ARG A 53 -4.02 3.71 -15.57
CA ARG A 53 -3.14 3.85 -16.74
C ARG A 53 -2.46 2.55 -17.14
N HIS A 54 -2.10 1.71 -16.16
CA HIS A 54 -1.14 0.62 -16.39
C HIS A 54 -1.70 -0.78 -16.20
N THR A 55 -2.91 -0.92 -15.63
CA THR A 55 -3.59 -2.22 -15.45
C THR A 55 -4.86 -2.29 -16.28
N ASP A 56 -5.30 -3.49 -16.61
CA ASP A 56 -6.49 -3.72 -17.45
C ASP A 56 -7.80 -3.75 -16.63
N GLY A 57 -7.79 -3.19 -15.41
CA GLY A 57 -8.94 -3.18 -14.50
C GLY A 57 -9.22 -4.52 -13.78
N GLY A 58 -8.39 -5.53 -13.99
CA GLY A 58 -8.48 -6.82 -13.30
C GLY A 58 -7.98 -6.79 -11.85
N THR A 59 -7.20 -5.78 -11.47
CA THR A 59 -6.59 -5.70 -10.14
C THR A 59 -7.56 -5.15 -9.10
N ARG A 60 -7.72 -5.88 -7.99
CA ARG A 60 -8.57 -5.48 -6.86
C ARG A 60 -7.81 -4.60 -5.87
N LEU A 61 -8.53 -3.71 -5.18
CA LEU A 61 -7.99 -2.94 -4.05
C LEU A 61 -8.60 -3.42 -2.73
N VAL A 62 -7.75 -3.60 -1.72
CA VAL A 62 -8.15 -3.90 -0.34
C VAL A 62 -7.62 -2.79 0.57
N GLU A 63 -8.52 -2.10 1.24
CA GLU A 63 -8.15 -1.09 2.23
C GLU A 63 -7.79 -1.75 3.56
N VAL A 64 -6.65 -1.33 4.12
CA VAL A 64 -6.16 -1.78 5.44
C VAL A 64 -6.25 -0.63 6.40
N ALA A 65 -6.97 -0.82 7.51
CA ALA A 65 -7.08 0.19 8.55
C ALA A 65 -5.68 0.51 9.11
N ASP A 66 -5.39 1.80 9.28
CA ASP A 66 -4.15 2.27 9.90
C ASP A 66 -4.40 2.53 11.40
N PRO A 67 -3.81 1.73 12.30
CA PRO A 67 -3.94 1.93 13.74
C PRO A 67 -3.53 3.34 14.18
N PRO A 68 -4.24 3.94 15.14
CA PRO A 68 -3.91 5.26 15.65
C PRO A 68 -2.56 5.23 16.36
N ARG A 69 -1.76 6.28 16.17
CA ARG A 69 -0.53 6.51 16.92
C ARG A 69 -0.75 7.52 18.03
N ASP A 70 -0.29 7.23 19.24
CA ASP A 70 -0.22 8.23 20.30
C ASP A 70 0.77 9.34 19.90
N ARG A 71 0.27 10.59 19.90
CA ARG A 71 1.03 11.79 19.52
C ARG A 71 1.64 12.51 20.71
N SER A 72 1.33 12.12 21.94
CA SER A 72 1.92 12.68 23.16
C SER A 72 2.21 11.58 24.19
N PRO A 73 3.01 10.56 23.82
CA PRO A 73 3.29 9.44 24.71
C PRO A 73 4.23 9.84 25.85
N ALA A 74 4.05 9.22 27.01
CA ALA A 74 5.00 9.32 28.12
C ALA A 74 6.34 8.64 27.79
N ASP A 75 6.31 7.56 27.00
CA ASP A 75 7.47 6.87 26.45
C ASP A 75 7.34 6.81 24.93
N TYR A 76 8.11 7.65 24.25
CA TYR A 76 8.10 7.75 22.79
C TYR A 76 8.55 6.46 22.10
N GLY A 77 9.59 5.80 22.61
CA GLY A 77 10.16 4.62 21.97
C GLY A 77 9.17 3.46 22.00
N ARG A 78 8.55 3.24 23.17
CA ARG A 78 7.52 2.22 23.34
C ARG A 78 6.29 2.50 22.48
N ALA A 79 5.81 3.74 22.46
CA ALA A 79 4.64 4.10 21.66
C ALA A 79 4.86 3.92 20.15
N VAL A 80 6.08 4.15 19.65
CA VAL A 80 6.43 3.88 18.25
C VAL A 80 6.48 2.38 17.97
N ALA A 81 7.07 1.59 18.87
CA ALA A 81 7.14 0.13 18.73
C ALA A 81 5.73 -0.50 18.74
N ASP A 82 4.91 -0.18 19.74
CA ASP A 82 3.53 -0.67 19.88
C ASP A 82 2.68 -0.28 18.63
N TRP A 83 2.90 0.92 18.09
CA TRP A 83 2.24 1.37 16.86
C TRP A 83 2.70 0.61 15.61
N HIS A 84 3.99 0.35 15.46
CA HIS A 84 4.51 -0.46 14.35
C HIS A 84 4.02 -1.91 14.41
N GLU A 85 3.95 -2.50 15.61
CA GLU A 85 3.43 -3.85 15.83
C GLU A 85 1.95 -3.94 15.45
N ALA A 86 1.12 -3.03 15.96
CA ALA A 86 -0.30 -2.96 15.60
C ALA A 86 -0.51 -2.78 14.08
N ARG A 87 0.34 -1.99 13.42
CA ARG A 87 0.30 -1.85 11.95
C ARG A 87 0.63 -3.16 11.26
N ALA A 88 1.70 -3.82 11.66
CA ALA A 88 2.11 -5.09 11.08
C ALA A 88 1.00 -6.15 11.19
N GLU A 89 0.37 -6.27 12.35
CA GLU A 89 -0.77 -7.18 12.59
C GLU A 89 -1.95 -6.89 11.64
N ALA A 90 -2.29 -5.61 11.44
CA ALA A 90 -3.37 -5.22 10.54
C ALA A 90 -3.08 -5.60 9.08
N TRP A 91 -1.83 -5.38 8.62
CA TRP A 91 -1.41 -5.76 7.27
C TRP A 91 -1.33 -7.28 7.09
N GLU A 92 -0.85 -8.00 8.10
CA GLU A 92 -0.79 -9.47 8.09
C GLU A 92 -2.19 -10.07 8.00
N ALA A 93 -3.13 -9.59 8.82
CA ALA A 93 -4.52 -10.04 8.78
C ALA A 93 -5.17 -9.78 7.42
N ALA A 94 -4.92 -8.62 6.81
CA ALA A 94 -5.43 -8.30 5.49
C ALA A 94 -4.81 -9.18 4.39
N LEU A 95 -3.50 -9.44 4.45
CA LEU A 95 -2.81 -10.33 3.51
C LEU A 95 -3.24 -11.81 3.67
N ALA A 96 -3.58 -12.24 4.88
CA ALA A 96 -4.12 -13.56 5.13
C ALA A 96 -5.52 -13.74 4.53
N ALA A 97 -6.32 -12.67 4.50
CA ALA A 97 -7.71 -12.67 4.05
C ALA A 97 -7.90 -12.54 2.52
N VAL A 98 -6.86 -12.23 1.75
CA VAL A 98 -6.91 -12.24 0.29
C VAL A 98 -6.64 -13.65 -0.25
N ASP A 99 -7.41 -14.12 -1.23
CA ASP A 99 -7.28 -15.48 -1.79
C ASP A 99 -6.35 -15.52 -3.01
N GLU A 100 -6.01 -14.35 -3.54
CA GLU A 100 -5.26 -14.16 -4.78
C GLU A 100 -3.80 -14.66 -4.67
N GLU A 101 -3.23 -15.07 -5.82
CA GLU A 101 -1.88 -15.66 -5.86
C GLU A 101 -0.78 -14.61 -5.77
N VAL A 102 -1.01 -13.42 -6.35
CA VAL A 102 -0.07 -12.29 -6.32
C VAL A 102 -0.69 -11.06 -5.64
N ALA A 103 -0.23 -10.77 -4.43
CA ALA A 103 -0.55 -9.54 -3.71
C ALA A 103 0.52 -8.47 -3.90
N GLY A 104 0.15 -7.19 -3.80
CA GLY A 104 1.05 -6.07 -3.98
C GLY A 104 0.87 -4.94 -2.98
N PHE A 105 1.98 -4.23 -2.72
CA PHE A 105 2.00 -2.93 -2.06
C PHE A 105 2.52 -1.86 -3.02
N LEU A 106 1.92 -0.68 -2.97
CA LEU A 106 2.41 0.52 -3.67
C LEU A 106 3.18 1.40 -2.70
N VAL A 107 4.44 1.68 -3.00
CA VAL A 107 5.35 2.44 -2.13
C VAL A 107 5.80 3.71 -2.83
N TRP A 108 5.63 4.86 -2.17
CA TRP A 108 6.09 6.15 -2.68
C TRP A 108 7.61 6.28 -2.59
N GLY A 109 8.20 6.94 -3.58
CA GLY A 109 9.64 7.16 -3.68
C GLY A 109 10.39 5.93 -4.20
N ASP A 110 11.47 5.62 -3.47
CA ASP A 110 12.65 4.82 -3.86
C ASP A 110 13.54 5.48 -4.93
#